data_AF-A0A7C4T9C6-F1
#
_entry.id   AF-A0A7C4T9C6-F1
#
_cell.length_a   1.000
_cell.length_b   1.000
_cell.length_c   1.000
_cell.angle_alpha   90.00
_cell.angle_beta   90.00
_cell.angle_gamma   90.00
#
_symmetry.space_group_name_H-M   'P 1'
#
loop_
_entity.id
_entity.type
_entity.pdbx_description
1 polymer ?
#
loop_
_entity_poly.entity_id
_entity_poly.type
_entity_poly.pdbx_seq_one_letter_code
_entity_poly.pdbx_strand_id
1 'polypeptide(L)'
;MKRARFFELRCNKCGQPQFVLVTQDLEIVGVHNGLEVFIPSNNSCGTFNKEPICPRNQTLNTVDTHDTDALPWAPDFALNSPCAMAVYGVRLPKDAFQKGFTSELYSNQYIQKVIHLLEQWEGEPLPVLFDRFFTAPYLGAGEPQQVLLDMWQHLEELRRPVAEVARLIDSGESLFPLEDSKAMELESVLISLKLDYFLECLSQMG
;
A
#
# COMPACT_ATOMS: atom_id res chain seq x y z
N MET A 1 12.96 10.46 -32.59
CA MET A 1 12.90 9.13 -31.95
C MET A 1 12.31 9.30 -30.57
N LYS A 2 11.14 8.71 -30.29
CA LYS A 2 10.60 8.66 -28.92
C LYS A 2 11.48 7.72 -28.08
N ARG A 3 11.79 8.08 -26.84
CA ARG A 3 12.52 7.20 -25.92
C ARG A 3 11.51 6.24 -25.28
N ALA A 4 11.86 4.97 -25.20
CA ALA A 4 11.12 3.98 -24.43
C ALA A 4 12.08 3.29 -23.47
N ARG A 5 11.58 2.89 -22.30
CA ARG A 5 12.34 2.08 -21.34
C ARG A 5 11.72 0.69 -21.28
N PHE A 6 12.60 -0.30 -21.31
CA PHE A 6 12.24 -1.70 -21.22
C PHE A 6 12.25 -2.15 -19.77
N PHE A 7 11.21 -2.86 -19.37
CA PHE A 7 11.07 -3.42 -18.03
C PHE A 7 10.72 -4.90 -18.13
N GLU A 8 11.41 -5.71 -17.34
CA GLU A 8 11.02 -7.07 -17.03
C GLU A 8 10.16 -7.03 -15.77
N LEU A 9 8.89 -7.34 -15.93
CA LEU A 9 7.94 -7.56 -14.84
C LEU A 9 7.80 -9.06 -14.61
N ARG A 10 7.38 -9.47 -13.43
CA ARG A 10 6.96 -10.85 -13.19
C ARG A 10 5.46 -10.87 -13.00
N CYS A 11 4.79 -11.84 -13.59
CA CYS A 11 3.38 -12.02 -13.34
C CYS A 11 3.17 -12.41 -11.87
N ASN A 12 2.46 -11.57 -11.11
CA ASN A 12 2.11 -11.84 -9.71
C ASN A 12 1.33 -13.15 -9.49
N LYS A 13 0.75 -13.74 -10.55
CA LYS A 13 0.02 -15.02 -10.48
C LYS A 13 0.86 -16.26 -10.81
N CYS A 14 1.84 -16.18 -11.71
CA CYS A 14 2.59 -17.35 -12.17
C CYS A 14 4.11 -17.20 -12.15
N GLY A 15 4.63 -16.04 -11.76
CA GLY A 15 6.05 -15.73 -11.68
C GLY A 15 6.78 -15.66 -13.03
N GLN A 16 6.10 -15.89 -14.15
CA GLN A 16 6.70 -15.82 -15.47
C GLN A 16 7.11 -14.38 -15.81
N PRO A 17 8.30 -14.17 -16.39
CA PRO A 17 8.74 -12.86 -16.82
C PRO A 17 7.84 -12.37 -17.96
N GLN A 18 7.30 -11.17 -17.80
CA GLN A 18 6.57 -10.41 -18.79
C GLN A 18 7.38 -9.17 -19.11
N PHE A 19 7.54 -8.87 -20.39
CA PHE A 19 8.31 -7.72 -20.81
C PHE A 19 7.36 -6.61 -21.22
N VAL A 20 7.58 -5.40 -20.73
CA VAL A 20 6.78 -4.24 -21.09
C VAL A 20 7.69 -3.09 -21.51
N LEU A 21 7.21 -2.32 -22.48
CA LEU A 21 7.80 -1.04 -22.87
C LEU A 21 6.92 0.08 -22.33
N VAL A 22 7.55 1.01 -21.62
CA VAL A 22 6.89 2.25 -21.20
C VAL A 22 7.42 3.38 -22.07
N THR A 23 6.52 4.04 -22.79
CA THR A 23 6.86 5.20 -23.63
C THR A 23 6.95 6.47 -22.78
N GLN A 24 7.53 7.55 -23.34
CA GLN A 24 7.55 8.88 -22.71
C GLN A 24 6.15 9.43 -22.42
N ASP A 25 5.14 8.94 -23.12
CA ASP A 25 3.74 9.34 -22.98
C ASP A 25 3.00 8.46 -21.95
N LEU A 26 3.74 7.66 -21.16
CA LEU A 26 3.26 6.71 -20.15
C LEU A 26 2.37 5.58 -20.70
N GLU A 27 2.42 5.33 -22.00
CA GLU A 27 1.74 4.18 -22.60
C GLU A 27 2.53 2.90 -22.32
N ILE A 28 1.82 1.85 -21.88
CA ILE A 28 2.39 0.54 -21.59
C ILE A 28 2.09 -0.40 -22.76
N VAL A 29 3.14 -0.95 -23.36
CA VAL A 29 3.05 -1.90 -24.48
C VAL A 29 3.64 -3.24 -24.04
N GLY A 30 2.83 -4.30 -24.07
CA GLY A 30 3.28 -5.67 -23.78
C GLY A 30 4.17 -6.20 -24.90
N VAL A 31 5.26 -6.88 -24.53
CA VAL A 31 6.26 -7.41 -25.46
C VAL A 31 6.41 -8.92 -25.28
N HIS A 32 6.36 -9.66 -26.40
CA HIS A 32 6.57 -11.10 -26.43
C HIS A 32 7.87 -11.46 -27.14
N ASN A 33 8.49 -12.57 -26.74
CA ASN A 33 9.72 -13.06 -27.37
C ASN A 33 9.52 -13.26 -28.88
N GLY A 34 10.39 -12.65 -29.69
CA GLY A 34 10.34 -12.73 -31.16
C GLY A 34 9.46 -11.68 -31.84
N LEU A 35 8.85 -10.74 -31.10
CA LEU A 35 8.09 -9.64 -31.70
C LEU A 35 8.95 -8.38 -31.86
N GLU A 36 9.02 -7.86 -33.08
CA GLU A 36 9.62 -6.56 -33.36
C GLU A 36 8.57 -5.47 -33.12
N VAL A 37 8.75 -4.65 -32.07
CA VAL A 37 7.78 -3.63 -31.68
C VAL A 37 8.09 -2.33 -32.43
N PHE A 38 7.23 -1.99 -33.40
CA PHE A 38 7.32 -0.70 -34.09
C PHE A 38 6.60 0.36 -33.25
N ILE A 39 7.32 1.39 -32.79
CA ILE A 39 6.74 2.55 -32.09
C ILE A 39 6.34 3.57 -33.15
N PRO A 40 5.04 3.71 -33.51
CA PRO A 40 4.62 4.69 -34.49
C PRO A 40 4.82 6.09 -33.90
N SER A 41 5.37 7.02 -34.70
CA SER A 41 5.62 8.38 -34.23
C SER A 41 4.36 9.26 -34.10
N ASN A 42 3.18 8.73 -34.43
CA ASN A 42 1.94 9.53 -34.52
C ASN A 42 0.81 8.92 -33.69
N ASN A 43 0.01 9.81 -33.09
CA ASN A 43 -1.12 9.55 -32.19
C ASN A 43 -2.27 8.79 -32.87
N SER A 44 -2.11 7.50 -33.12
CA SER A 44 -3.22 6.61 -33.44
C SER A 44 -3.35 5.55 -32.35
N CYS A 45 -4.34 5.78 -31.49
CA CYS A 45 -4.86 4.83 -30.50
C CYS A 45 -5.26 3.54 -31.23
N GLY A 46 -4.42 2.51 -31.13
CA GLY A 46 -4.69 1.17 -31.63
C GLY A 46 -5.11 0.29 -30.45
N THR A 47 -6.40 0.04 -30.33
CA THR A 47 -6.99 -0.89 -29.35
C THR A 47 -6.52 -2.32 -29.67
N PHE A 48 -5.44 -2.77 -29.02
CA PHE A 48 -5.12 -4.19 -28.98
C PHE A 48 -5.87 -4.84 -27.81
N ASN A 49 -7.13 -5.19 -28.09
CA ASN A 49 -7.87 -6.16 -27.29
C ASN A 49 -7.23 -7.54 -27.48
N LYS A 50 -6.37 -7.93 -26.55
CA LYS A 50 -6.15 -9.33 -26.17
C LYS A 50 -5.53 -9.32 -24.77
N GLU A 51 -6.39 -9.48 -23.79
CA GLU A 51 -5.99 -9.79 -22.42
C GLU A 51 -4.97 -10.95 -22.44
N PRO A 52 -3.89 -10.89 -21.64
CA PRO A 52 -3.01 -12.01 -21.46
C PRO A 52 -3.80 -13.16 -20.81
N ILE A 53 -4.17 -14.15 -21.61
CA ILE A 53 -4.86 -15.36 -21.17
C ILE A 53 -3.91 -16.16 -20.28
N CYS A 54 -4.11 -16.09 -18.97
CA CYS A 54 -3.53 -17.05 -18.03
C CYS A 54 -4.30 -18.38 -18.12
N PRO A 55 -3.63 -19.53 -18.33
CA PRO A 55 -4.28 -20.82 -18.18
C PRO A 55 -4.55 -21.08 -16.70
N ARG A 56 -5.78 -20.80 -16.30
CA ARG A 56 -6.34 -21.04 -14.96
C ARG A 56 -6.53 -22.55 -14.77
N ASN A 57 -6.12 -23.08 -13.61
CA ASN A 57 -6.86 -24.06 -12.82
C ASN A 57 -6.09 -24.37 -11.55
N GLN A 58 -6.43 -23.69 -10.45
CA GLN A 58 -6.77 -24.31 -9.18
C GLN A 58 -7.22 -23.23 -8.19
N THR A 59 -8.33 -23.54 -7.53
CA THR A 59 -9.01 -22.79 -6.48
C THR A 59 -8.01 -22.38 -5.40
N LEU A 60 -7.66 -21.10 -5.36
CA LEU A 60 -6.93 -20.53 -4.24
C LEU A 60 -7.96 -20.27 -3.15
N ASN A 61 -7.89 -21.06 -2.09
CA ASN A 61 -8.62 -20.82 -0.86
C ASN A 61 -8.36 -19.37 -0.43
N THR A 62 -9.42 -18.59 -0.35
CA THR A 62 -9.44 -17.31 0.37
C THR A 62 -9.05 -17.63 1.81
N VAL A 63 -7.81 -17.30 2.18
CA VAL A 63 -7.43 -17.20 3.59
C VAL A 63 -8.01 -15.88 4.08
N ASP A 64 -9.34 -15.87 4.25
CA ASP A 64 -10.01 -14.97 5.19
C ASP A 64 -9.56 -15.42 6.58
N THR A 65 -8.38 -14.96 7.00
CA THR A 65 -8.09 -14.91 8.43
C THR A 65 -8.76 -13.65 8.94
N HIS A 66 -10.04 -13.80 9.28
CA HIS A 66 -10.62 -13.02 10.36
C HIS A 66 -9.80 -13.38 11.61
N ASP A 67 -8.69 -12.67 11.81
CA ASP A 67 -7.81 -12.87 12.94
C ASP A 67 -8.52 -12.36 14.18
N THR A 68 -9.33 -13.23 14.78
CA THR A 68 -10.15 -12.95 15.97
C THR A 68 -9.32 -12.54 17.19
N ASP A 69 -7.99 -12.54 17.08
CA ASP A 69 -7.04 -12.23 18.13
C ASP A 69 -6.31 -10.89 17.99
N ALA A 70 -6.68 -10.06 17.02
CA ALA A 70 -6.17 -8.69 16.92
C ALA A 70 -7.21 -7.64 17.34
N LEU A 71 -6.78 -6.65 18.12
CA LEU A 71 -7.59 -5.51 18.58
C LEU A 71 -7.12 -4.21 17.94
N PRO A 72 -8.04 -3.28 17.62
CA PRO A 72 -7.67 -1.96 17.13
C PRO A 72 -7.02 -1.14 18.24
N TRP A 73 -5.96 -0.41 17.90
CA TRP A 73 -5.27 0.48 18.82
C TRP A 73 -4.72 1.71 18.09
N ALA A 74 -4.76 2.86 18.75
CA ALA A 74 -4.16 4.11 18.31
C ALA A 74 -3.76 4.94 19.55
N PRO A 75 -2.79 5.86 19.43
CA PRO A 75 -2.45 6.78 20.51
C PRO A 75 -3.60 7.76 20.80
N ASP A 76 -3.71 8.23 22.03
CA ASP A 76 -4.82 9.07 22.50
C ASP A 76 -5.05 10.33 21.64
N PHE A 77 -3.97 10.98 21.19
CA PHE A 77 -4.06 12.17 20.34
C PHE A 77 -4.74 11.89 18.98
N ALA A 78 -4.71 10.65 18.50
CA ALA A 78 -5.32 10.26 17.23
C ALA A 78 -6.82 9.94 17.35
N LEU A 79 -7.33 9.69 18.56
CA LEU A 79 -8.70 9.19 18.78
C LEU A 79 -9.83 10.21 18.57
N ASN A 80 -9.48 11.45 18.24
CA ASN A 80 -10.44 12.53 18.01
C ASN A 80 -10.56 12.94 16.54
N SER A 81 -9.79 12.31 15.65
CA SER A 81 -9.80 12.61 14.21
C SER A 81 -9.81 11.32 13.40
N PRO A 82 -10.81 11.09 12.53
CA PRO A 82 -10.82 9.91 11.66
C PRO A 82 -9.57 9.80 10.79
N CYS A 83 -9.02 10.94 10.37
CA CYS A 83 -7.82 11.00 9.56
C CYS A 83 -6.56 10.59 10.35
N ALA A 84 -6.47 11.03 11.61
CA ALA A 84 -5.41 10.58 12.51
C ALA A 84 -5.58 9.10 12.88
N MET A 85 -6.81 8.62 13.12
CA MET A 85 -7.09 7.20 13.31
C MET A 85 -6.63 6.35 12.13
N ALA A 86 -6.90 6.80 10.89
CA ALA A 86 -6.46 6.11 9.69
C ALA A 86 -4.92 6.00 9.60
N VAL A 87 -4.21 7.08 9.92
CA VAL A 87 -2.75 7.08 9.85
C VAL A 87 -2.11 6.38 11.03
N TYR A 88 -2.44 6.74 12.26
CA TYR A 88 -1.77 6.21 13.45
C TYR A 88 -2.32 4.86 13.92
N GLY A 89 -3.57 4.55 13.60
CA GLY A 89 -4.23 3.33 14.05
C GLY A 89 -3.66 2.06 13.42
N VAL A 90 -3.54 1.02 14.23
CA VAL A 90 -3.10 -0.32 13.81
C VAL A 90 -3.94 -1.38 14.51
N ARG A 91 -3.86 -2.62 14.03
CA ARG A 91 -4.36 -3.78 14.76
C ARG A 91 -3.19 -4.44 15.49
N LEU A 92 -3.31 -4.62 16.80
CA LEU A 92 -2.31 -5.27 17.65
C LEU A 92 -2.83 -6.62 18.14
N PRO A 93 -1.97 -7.64 18.29
CA PRO A 93 -2.40 -8.90 18.88
C PRO A 93 -2.78 -8.68 20.36
N LYS A 94 -3.82 -9.39 20.83
CA LYS A 94 -4.34 -9.24 22.21
C LYS A 94 -3.27 -9.43 23.29
N ASP A 95 -2.29 -10.29 23.04
CA ASP A 95 -1.22 -10.58 23.99
C ASP A 95 -0.21 -9.42 24.13
N ALA A 96 -0.18 -8.46 23.20
CA ALA A 96 0.63 -7.25 23.31
C ALA A 96 0.27 -6.44 24.57
N PHE A 97 -1.02 -6.38 24.91
CA PHE A 97 -1.50 -5.66 26.11
C PHE A 97 -1.16 -6.38 27.42
N GLN A 98 -0.80 -7.67 27.35
CA GLN A 98 -0.45 -8.47 28.53
C GLN A 98 1.08 -8.60 28.70
N LYS A 99 1.80 -8.78 27.60
CA LYS A 99 3.25 -9.07 27.57
C LYS A 99 4.12 -7.82 27.45
N GLY A 100 3.52 -6.69 27.09
CA GLY A 100 4.21 -5.44 26.84
C GLY A 100 4.18 -5.07 25.36
N PHE A 101 3.82 -3.81 25.11
CA PHE A 101 3.73 -3.24 23.79
C PHE A 101 5.03 -2.48 23.48
N THR A 102 5.67 -2.81 22.35
CA THR A 102 6.96 -2.21 21.95
C THR A 102 6.82 -1.36 20.71
N SER A 103 7.71 -0.38 20.56
CA SER A 103 7.83 0.46 19.36
C SER A 103 8.08 -0.38 18.10
N GLU A 104 8.84 -1.47 18.21
CA GLU A 104 9.06 -2.42 17.12
C GLU A 104 7.77 -3.13 16.71
N LEU A 105 6.96 -3.60 17.66
CA LEU A 105 5.68 -4.24 17.36
C LEU A 105 4.74 -3.27 16.63
N TYR A 106 4.64 -2.03 17.11
CA TYR A 106 3.84 -1.00 16.43
C TYR A 106 4.32 -0.80 14.98
N SER A 107 5.62 -0.62 14.79
CA SER A 107 6.24 -0.38 13.48
C SER A 107 5.91 -1.50 12.51
N ASN A 108 6.00 -2.75 12.96
CA ASN A 108 5.66 -3.93 12.16
C ASN A 108 4.19 -3.95 11.78
N GLN A 109 3.27 -3.70 12.73
CA GLN A 109 1.84 -3.68 12.44
C GLN A 109 1.43 -2.50 11.54
N TYR A 110 2.10 -1.37 11.65
CA TYR A 110 1.93 -0.24 10.74
C TYR A 110 2.35 -0.61 9.32
N ILE A 111 3.52 -1.23 9.16
CA ILE A 111 4.02 -1.71 7.85
C ILE A 111 3.04 -2.71 7.24
N GLN A 112 2.57 -3.69 8.00
CA GLN A 112 1.59 -4.67 7.52
C GLN A 112 0.28 -4.02 7.08
N LYS A 113 -0.20 -3.01 7.83
CA LYS A 113 -1.36 -2.21 7.41
C LYS A 113 -1.16 -1.59 6.03
N VAL A 114 -0.01 -0.94 5.79
CA VAL A 114 0.24 -0.26 4.51
C VAL A 114 0.38 -1.26 3.37
N ILE A 115 1.07 -2.39 3.58
CA ILE A 115 1.14 -3.48 2.60
C ILE A 115 -0.27 -3.97 2.24
N HIS A 116 -1.10 -4.22 3.25
CA HIS A 116 -2.47 -4.66 3.03
C HIS A 116 -3.28 -3.64 2.21
N LEU A 117 -3.15 -2.34 2.50
CA LEU A 117 -3.83 -1.29 1.72
C LEU A 117 -3.35 -1.26 0.26
N LEU A 118 -2.06 -1.49 0.00
CA LEU A 118 -1.50 -1.58 -1.35
C LEU A 118 -1.99 -2.84 -2.08
N GLU A 119 -2.09 -3.98 -1.39
CA GLU A 119 -2.57 -5.25 -1.96
C GLU A 119 -4.05 -5.23 -2.31
N GLN A 120 -4.87 -4.58 -1.48
CA GLN A 120 -6.32 -4.44 -1.68
C GLN A 120 -6.70 -3.32 -2.64
N TRP A 121 -5.72 -2.60 -3.19
CA TRP A 121 -5.99 -1.45 -4.04
C TRP A 121 -6.40 -1.87 -5.46
N GLU A 122 -7.68 -1.64 -5.79
CA GLU A 122 -8.27 -1.92 -7.11
C GLU A 122 -8.67 -0.65 -7.87
N GLY A 123 -8.28 0.53 -7.38
CA GLY A 123 -8.64 1.82 -7.96
C GLY A 123 -7.77 2.23 -9.15
N GLU A 124 -7.46 3.53 -9.24
CA GLU A 124 -6.56 4.04 -10.28
C GLU A 124 -5.12 3.49 -10.12
N PRO A 125 -4.30 3.41 -11.17
CA PRO A 125 -2.93 2.93 -11.05
C PRO A 125 -2.14 3.69 -9.97
N LEU A 126 -1.37 2.97 -9.14
CA LEU A 126 -0.58 3.55 -8.03
C LEU A 126 0.28 4.77 -8.45
N PRO A 127 0.92 4.82 -9.63
CA PRO A 127 1.64 6.02 -10.07
C PRO A 127 0.74 7.26 -10.15
N VAL A 128 -0.51 7.12 -10.61
CA VAL A 128 -1.47 8.24 -10.70
C VAL A 128 -1.84 8.71 -9.29
N LEU A 129 -2.08 7.75 -8.39
CA LEU A 129 -2.44 8.04 -7.00
C LEU A 129 -1.29 8.79 -6.28
N PHE A 130 -0.05 8.35 -6.45
CA PHE A 130 1.11 9.02 -5.84
C PHE A 130 1.47 10.34 -6.50
N ASP A 131 1.20 10.52 -7.80
CA ASP A 131 1.36 11.83 -8.44
C ASP A 131 0.42 12.87 -7.81
N ARG A 132 -0.83 12.46 -7.52
CA ARG A 132 -1.84 13.32 -6.88
C ARG A 132 -1.42 13.83 -5.51
N PHE A 133 -0.86 12.97 -4.66
CA PHE A 133 -0.61 13.30 -3.25
C PHE A 133 0.84 13.71 -2.96
N PHE A 134 1.81 13.20 -3.72
CA PHE A 134 3.24 13.38 -3.42
C PHE A 134 4.07 13.84 -4.62
N THR A 135 3.47 14.02 -5.80
CA THR A 135 4.20 14.31 -7.06
C THR A 135 5.30 13.26 -7.32
N ALA A 136 5.03 12.01 -6.93
CA ALA A 136 6.01 10.92 -6.89
C ALA A 136 5.51 9.64 -7.59
N PRO A 137 5.11 9.71 -8.87
CA PRO A 137 4.57 8.56 -9.60
C PRO A 137 5.57 7.39 -9.68
N TYR A 138 6.87 7.69 -9.61
CA TYR A 138 7.95 6.69 -9.65
C TYR A 138 7.91 5.72 -8.47
N LEU A 139 7.27 6.08 -7.35
CA LEU A 139 7.09 5.20 -6.18
C LEU A 139 6.04 4.10 -6.41
N GLY A 140 5.17 4.27 -7.42
CA GLY A 140 4.08 3.34 -7.71
C GLY A 140 4.44 2.15 -8.60
N ALA A 141 5.73 1.87 -8.78
CA ALA A 141 6.20 0.81 -9.67
C ALA A 141 6.58 -0.45 -8.89
N GLY A 142 6.00 -1.60 -9.27
CA GLY A 142 6.37 -2.91 -8.74
C GLY A 142 5.31 -3.54 -7.85
N GLU A 143 5.73 -4.56 -7.10
CA GLU A 143 4.89 -5.27 -6.13
C GLU A 143 4.67 -4.42 -4.85
N PRO A 144 3.58 -4.64 -4.09
CA PRO A 144 3.24 -3.86 -2.89
C PRO A 144 4.40 -3.66 -1.90
N GLN A 145 5.22 -4.69 -1.68
CA GLN A 145 6.37 -4.60 -0.78
C GLN A 145 7.46 -3.66 -1.33
N GLN A 146 7.70 -3.68 -2.65
CA GLN A 146 8.65 -2.77 -3.29
C GLN A 146 8.15 -1.33 -3.23
N VAL A 147 6.87 -1.12 -3.54
CA VAL A 147 6.21 0.18 -3.43
C VAL A 147 6.33 0.72 -2.00
N LEU A 148 6.06 -0.10 -0.98
CA LEU A 148 6.24 0.31 0.41
C LEU A 148 7.69 0.69 0.71
N LEU A 149 8.67 -0.10 0.27
CA LEU A 149 10.09 0.22 0.51
C LEU A 149 10.46 1.56 -0.13
N ASP A 150 10.01 1.80 -1.35
CA ASP A 150 10.25 3.05 -2.07
C ASP A 150 9.57 4.22 -1.34
N MET A 151 8.31 4.07 -0.95
CA MET A 151 7.60 5.07 -0.13
C MET A 151 8.34 5.33 1.19
N TRP A 152 8.76 4.29 1.89
CA TRP A 152 9.45 4.40 3.18
C TRP A 152 10.77 5.16 3.06
N GLN A 153 11.51 4.95 1.98
CA GLN A 153 12.76 5.64 1.73
C GLN A 153 12.55 7.12 1.38
N HIS A 154 11.52 7.44 0.60
CA HIS A 154 11.37 8.76 -0.03
C HIS A 154 10.34 9.67 0.64
N LEU A 155 9.34 9.12 1.33
CA LEU A 155 8.28 9.87 1.99
C LEU A 155 8.56 9.96 3.50
N GLU A 156 8.81 11.17 3.99
CA GLU A 156 8.97 11.40 5.42
C GLU A 156 7.63 11.26 6.15
N GLU A 157 6.55 11.65 5.49
CA GLU A 157 5.17 11.59 5.95
C GLU A 157 4.79 10.16 6.36
N LEU A 158 5.31 9.14 5.68
CA LEU A 158 5.09 7.73 6.05
C LEU A 158 5.89 7.31 7.30
N ARG A 159 7.10 7.83 7.47
CA ARG A 159 8.00 7.47 8.59
C ARG A 159 7.67 8.22 9.87
N ARG A 160 7.15 9.45 9.76
CA ARG A 160 6.87 10.35 10.89
C ARG A 160 5.89 9.75 11.91
N PRO A 161 4.73 9.17 11.52
CA PRO A 161 3.81 8.53 12.47
C PRO A 161 4.48 7.43 13.30
N VAL A 162 5.34 6.63 12.65
CA VAL A 162 6.08 5.56 13.32
C VAL A 162 7.10 6.10 14.31
N ALA A 163 7.84 7.14 13.94
CA ALA A 163 8.79 7.78 14.86
C ALA A 163 8.10 8.43 16.06
N GLU A 164 6.97 9.10 15.86
CA GLU A 164 6.21 9.75 16.92
C GLU A 164 5.66 8.74 17.93
N VAL A 165 5.01 7.68 17.45
CA VAL A 165 4.47 6.63 18.32
C VAL A 165 5.59 5.84 18.99
N ALA A 166 6.69 5.56 18.28
CA ALA A 166 7.85 4.90 18.89
C ALA A 166 8.39 5.71 20.09
N ARG A 167 8.54 7.03 19.93
CA ARG A 167 8.97 7.90 21.03
C ARG A 167 7.99 7.91 22.20
N LEU A 168 6.69 7.86 21.92
CA LEU A 168 5.64 7.76 22.93
C LEU A 168 5.80 6.47 23.75
N ILE A 169 5.92 5.33 23.07
CA ILE A 169 6.07 4.01 23.69
C ILE A 169 7.37 3.95 24.51
N ASP A 170 8.48 4.42 23.93
CA ASP A 170 9.80 4.39 24.57
C ASP A 170 9.88 5.34 25.78
N SER A 171 9.02 6.36 25.86
CA SER A 171 8.93 7.27 27.01
C SER A 171 8.23 6.65 28.24
N GLY A 172 7.62 5.47 28.07
CA GLY A 172 6.93 4.75 29.15
C GLY A 172 5.54 5.28 29.45
N GLU A 173 4.91 6.02 28.51
CA GLU A 173 3.48 6.30 28.61
C GLU A 173 2.69 4.99 28.64
N SER A 174 1.69 4.93 29.51
CA SER A 174 0.97 3.69 29.77
C SER A 174 -0.05 3.44 28.67
N LEU A 175 0.15 2.33 27.95
CA LEU A 175 -0.62 1.97 26.77
C LEU A 175 -1.74 1.04 27.19
N PHE A 176 -2.94 1.58 27.38
CA PHE A 176 -4.11 0.80 27.76
C PHE A 176 -4.93 0.39 26.54
N PRO A 177 -5.70 -0.72 26.64
CA PRO A 177 -6.78 -0.99 25.69
C PRO A 177 -7.71 0.23 25.60
N LEU A 178 -8.17 0.52 24.38
CA LEU A 178 -9.14 1.58 24.15
C LEU A 178 -10.47 1.26 24.84
N GLU A 179 -11.19 2.30 25.28
CA GLU A 179 -12.58 2.15 25.69
C GLU A 179 -13.42 1.56 24.55
N ASP A 180 -14.39 0.71 24.86
CA ASP A 180 -15.18 -0.03 23.87
C ASP A 180 -15.76 0.87 22.76
N SER A 181 -16.25 2.06 23.13
CA SER A 181 -16.79 3.03 22.16
C SER A 181 -15.73 3.52 21.18
N LYS A 182 -14.51 3.78 21.63
CA LYS A 182 -13.40 4.26 20.79
C LYS A 182 -12.76 3.12 20.00
N ALA A 183 -12.69 1.93 20.59
CA ALA A 183 -12.29 0.72 19.88
C ALA A 183 -13.23 0.45 18.70
N MET A 184 -14.55 0.55 18.88
CA MET A 184 -15.52 0.36 17.79
C MET A 184 -15.42 1.44 16.69
N GLU A 185 -15.22 2.70 17.08
CA GLU A 185 -15.03 3.79 16.12
C GLU A 185 -13.77 3.56 15.27
N LEU A 186 -12.65 3.26 15.91
CA LEU A 186 -11.39 2.95 15.23
C LEU A 186 -11.51 1.70 14.36
N GLU A 187 -12.16 0.66 14.86
CA GLU A 187 -12.43 -0.57 14.10
C GLU A 187 -13.17 -0.28 12.80
N SER A 188 -14.22 0.56 12.87
CA SER A 188 -14.98 0.99 11.70
C SER A 188 -14.09 1.73 10.68
N VAL A 189 -13.24 2.65 11.16
CA VAL A 189 -12.28 3.36 10.30
C VAL A 189 -11.31 2.38 9.64
N LEU A 190 -10.71 1.46 10.40
CA LEU A 190 -9.72 0.51 9.87
C LEU A 190 -10.33 -0.50 8.89
N ILE A 191 -11.56 -0.96 9.11
CA ILE A 191 -12.26 -1.87 8.19
C ILE A 191 -12.62 -1.18 6.88
N SER A 192 -13.05 0.09 6.96
CA SER A 192 -13.44 0.86 5.78
C SER A 192 -12.26 1.57 5.09
N LEU A 193 -11.06 1.47 5.65
CA LEU A 193 -9.88 2.19 5.19
C LEU A 193 -9.50 1.80 3.76
N LYS A 194 -9.35 2.80 2.91
CA LYS A 194 -8.87 2.68 1.53
C LYS A 194 -7.54 3.40 1.38
N LEU A 195 -6.76 2.95 0.40
CA LEU A 195 -5.42 3.49 0.16
C LEU A 195 -5.45 4.98 -0.20
N ASP A 196 -6.34 5.41 -1.08
CA ASP A 196 -6.51 6.81 -1.46
C ASP A 196 -6.81 7.72 -0.26
N TYR A 197 -7.75 7.33 0.61
CA TYR A 197 -8.06 8.05 1.83
C TYR A 197 -6.88 8.07 2.81
N PHE A 198 -6.19 6.94 2.96
CA PHE A 198 -4.99 6.87 3.79
C PHE A 198 -3.91 7.83 3.30
N LEU A 199 -3.62 7.84 2.00
CA LEU A 199 -2.58 8.71 1.41
C LEU A 199 -2.97 10.19 1.45
N GLU A 200 -4.25 10.51 1.23
CA GLU A 200 -4.78 11.86 1.42
C GLU A 200 -4.50 12.32 2.86
N CYS A 201 -4.90 11.52 3.84
CA CYS A 201 -4.64 11.81 5.24
C CYS A 201 -3.16 11.97 5.56
N LEU A 202 -2.33 11.06 5.04
CA LEU A 202 -0.89 11.09 5.21
C LEU A 202 -0.28 12.40 4.66
N SER A 203 -0.73 12.85 3.49
CA SER A 203 -0.26 14.10 2.87
C SER A 203 -0.65 15.36 3.66
N GLN A 204 -1.74 15.32 4.43
CA GLN A 204 -2.20 16.45 5.26
C GLN A 204 -1.42 16.59 6.57
N MET A 205 -0.66 15.57 6.98
CA MET A 205 0.17 15.58 8.19
C MET A 205 1.61 16.06 7.94
N GLY A 206 1.93 16.34 6.67
CA GLY A 206 3.23 16.81 6.17
C GLY A 206 3.58 18.22 6.62
#